data_AF-A0A926LRE2-F1
#
_entry.id   AF-A0A926LRE2-F1
#
_cell.length_a   1.000
_cell.length_b   1.000
_cell.length_c   1.000
_cell.angle_alpha   90.00
_cell.angle_beta   90.00
_cell.angle_gamma   90.00
#
_symmetry.space_group_name_H-M   'P 1'
#
loop_
_entity.id
_entity.type
_entity.pdbx_description
1 polymer ?
#
loop_
_entity_poly.entity_id
_entity_poly.type
_entity_poly.pdbx_seq_one_letter_code
_entity_poly.pdbx_strand_id
1 'polypeptide(L)' 'MTGPTPATTTTARICSNCDGFATAAVTFDLGRDSSGHLRTLTVDCSVCHGTGTAPARRPRPTDWAVAA' A
#
# COMPACT_ATOMS: atom_id res chain seq x y z
N MET A 1 19.24 -27.02 26.76
CA MET A 1 18.34 -27.21 25.60
C MET A 1 17.51 -25.95 25.45
N THR A 2 17.95 -24.99 24.64
CA THR A 2 17.12 -23.85 24.28
C THR A 2 16.66 -24.11 22.84
N GLY A 3 15.43 -24.61 22.71
CA GLY A 3 14.82 -24.82 21.39
C GLY A 3 14.58 -23.47 20.68
N PRO A 4 14.43 -23.47 19.35
CA PRO A 4 14.17 -22.24 18.61
C PRO A 4 12.87 -21.62 19.10
N THR A 5 12.93 -20.36 19.54
CA THR A 5 11.74 -19.58 19.86
C THR A 5 10.85 -19.54 18.62
N PRO A 6 9.55 -19.89 18.70
CA PRO A 6 8.66 -19.78 17.55
C PRO A 6 8.63 -18.33 17.10
N ALA A 7 9.05 -18.06 15.86
CA ALA A 7 8.89 -16.76 15.25
C ALA A 7 7.39 -16.48 15.10
N THR A 8 6.94 -15.33 15.59
CA THR A 8 5.55 -14.90 15.41
C THR A 8 5.36 -14.52 13.94
N THR A 9 4.85 -15.44 13.13
CA THR A 9 4.45 -15.16 11.76
C THR A 9 3.14 -14.38 11.77
N THR A 10 3.25 -13.06 11.77
CA THR A 10 2.08 -12.22 11.47
C THR A 10 1.77 -12.41 9.99
N THR A 11 0.67 -13.08 9.67
CA THR A 11 0.19 -13.13 8.28
C THR A 11 -0.02 -11.70 7.80
N ALA A 12 0.84 -11.24 6.89
CA ALA A 12 0.72 -9.92 6.29
C ALA A 12 -0.63 -9.84 5.59
N ARG A 13 -1.50 -8.93 6.04
CA ARG A 13 -2.77 -8.69 5.37
C ARG A 13 -2.51 -7.81 4.17
N ILE A 14 -2.65 -8.38 2.98
CA ILE A 14 -2.49 -7.65 1.72
C ILE A 14 -3.56 -6.56 1.67
N CYS A 15 -3.18 -5.35 1.26
CA CYS A 15 -4.14 -4.29 1.04
C CYS A 15 -5.01 -4.62 -0.18
N SER A 16 -6.32 -4.81 0.00
CA SER A 16 -7.25 -5.14 -1.10
C SER A 16 -7.48 -3.99 -2.08
N ASN A 17 -7.09 -2.76 -1.74
CA ASN A 17 -7.27 -1.61 -2.63
C ASN A 17 -6.18 -1.52 -3.70
N CYS A 18 -5.03 -2.12 -3.45
CA CYS A 18 -3.91 -2.15 -4.39
C CYS A 18 -3.38 -3.57 -4.65
N ASP A 19 -4.04 -4.59 -4.10
CA ASP A 19 -3.68 -6.00 -4.21
C ASP A 19 -2.20 -6.32 -3.88
N GLY A 20 -1.59 -5.51 -3.01
CA GLY A 20 -0.18 -5.62 -2.65
C GLY A 20 0.79 -4.83 -3.53
N PHE A 21 0.35 -4.32 -4.68
CA PHE A 21 1.12 -3.41 -5.55
C PHE A 21 0.93 -1.96 -5.09
N ALA A 22 1.58 -1.64 -3.98
CA ALA A 22 1.37 -0.38 -3.27
C ALA A 22 1.80 0.88 -4.02
N THR A 23 2.61 0.73 -5.07
CA THR A 23 3.26 1.84 -5.75
C THR A 23 3.29 1.58 -7.25
N ALA A 24 2.95 2.59 -8.03
CA ALA A 24 3.05 2.57 -9.48
C ALA A 24 3.96 3.71 -9.98
N ALA A 25 4.77 3.41 -10.99
CA ALA A 25 5.56 4.42 -11.70
C ALA A 25 4.85 4.75 -13.02
N VAL A 26 4.47 6.02 -13.18
CA VAL A 26 3.82 6.53 -14.38
C VAL A 26 4.79 7.43 -15.10
N THR A 27 5.19 7.02 -16.31
CA THR A 27 6.03 7.84 -17.18
C THR A 27 5.13 8.70 -18.04
N PHE A 28 5.31 10.01 -17.99
CA PHE A 28 4.61 10.92 -18.88
C PHE A 28 5.35 11.00 -20.22
N ASP A 29 4.70 10.55 -21.29
CA ASP A 29 5.18 10.70 -22.66
C ASP A 29 5.11 12.16 -23.16
N LEU A 30 4.31 13.01 -22.49
CA LEU A 30 4.01 14.38 -22.93
C LEU A 30 5.16 15.39 -22.83
N GLY A 31 6.36 14.99 -22.38
CA GLY A 31 7.49 15.91 -22.37
C GLY A 31 8.69 15.40 -21.59
N ARG A 32 9.82 15.28 -22.29
CA ARG A 32 11.13 15.22 -21.65
C ARG A 32 11.44 16.58 -21.04
N ASP A 33 12.14 16.59 -19.91
CA ASP A 33 12.67 17.82 -19.35
C ASP A 33 13.75 18.45 -20.26
N SER A 34 14.23 19.64 -19.90
CA SER A 34 15.26 20.36 -20.67
C SER A 34 16.58 19.59 -20.80
N SER A 35 16.81 18.56 -19.98
CA SER A 35 17.95 17.64 -20.06
C SER A 35 17.66 16.36 -20.85
N GLY A 36 16.46 16.19 -21.39
CA GLY A 36 16.07 15.02 -22.17
C GLY A 36 15.59 13.83 -21.31
N HIS A 37 15.35 14.02 -20.00
CA HIS A 37 14.85 12.97 -19.13
C HIS A 37 13.32 12.87 -19.20
N LEU A 38 12.79 11.65 -19.27
CA LEU A 38 11.35 11.45 -19.13
C LEU A 38 10.96 11.67 -17.67
N ARG A 39 9.88 12.41 -17.46
CA ARG A 39 9.34 12.62 -16.12
C ARG A 39 8.61 11.36 -15.69
N THR A 40 9.14 10.68 -14.68
CA THR A 40 8.48 9.56 -14.01
C THR A 40 7.90 10.04 -12.70
N LEU A 41 6.59 9.87 -12.53
CA LEU A 41 5.90 10.11 -11.27
C LEU A 41 5.66 8.79 -10.57
N THR A 42 6.02 8.74 -9.29
CA THR A 42 5.70 7.62 -8.41
C THR A 42 4.42 7.95 -7.66
N VAL A 43 3.43 7.06 -7.74
CA VAL A 43 2.14 7.19 -7.05
C VAL A 43 2.00 6.02 -6.09
N ASP A 44 1.78 6.34 -4.81
CA ASP A 44 1.46 5.36 -3.78
C ASP A 44 -0.05 5.18 -3.58
N CYS A 45 -0.44 3.98 -3.13
CA CYS A 45 -1.81 3.69 -2.73
C CYS A 45 -2.16 4.52 -1.49
N SER A 46 -3.15 5.40 -1.60
CA SER A 46 -3.56 6.31 -0.51
C SER A 46 -4.11 5.60 0.74
N VAL A 47 -4.49 4.32 0.65
CA VAL A 47 -5.04 3.54 1.76
C VAL A 47 -3.93 2.90 2.61
N CYS A 48 -2.87 2.40 1.97
CA CYS A 48 -1.75 1.74 2.65
C CYS A 48 -0.47 2.58 2.64
N HIS A 49 -0.48 3.76 2.03
CA HIS A 49 0.65 4.69 1.89
C HIS A 49 1.93 4.01 1.40
N GLY A 50 1.81 3.15 0.37
CA GLY A 50 2.96 2.48 -0.23
C GLY A 50 3.48 1.25 0.51
N THR A 51 2.85 0.83 1.61
CA THR A 51 3.29 -0.36 2.38
C THR A 51 2.83 -1.70 1.81
N GLY A 52 1.83 -1.71 0.93
CA GLY A 52 1.27 -2.92 0.30
C GLY A 52 0.49 -3.82 1.25
N THR A 53 0.45 -3.47 2.54
CA THR A 53 -0.20 -4.23 3.59
C THR A 53 -1.18 -3.32 4.33
N ALA A 54 -2.29 -3.89 4.75
CA ALA A 54 -3.26 -3.20 5.58
C ALA A 54 -3.06 -3.64 7.04
N PRO A 55 -3.03 -2.71 8.01
CA PRO A 55 -3.17 -3.10 9.40
C PRO A 55 -4.53 -3.78 9.61
N ALA A 56 -4.66 -4.52 10.72
CA ALA A 56 -5.94 -5.07 11.10
C ALA A 56 -7.01 -3.98 11.13
N ARG A 57 -8.01 -4.04 10.24
CA ARG A 57 -9.05 -3.02 10.12
C ARG A 57 -9.69 -2.81 11.49
N ARG A 58 -9.41 -1.65 12.10
CA ARG A 58 -10.25 -1.17 13.21
C ARG A 58 -11.57 -0.71 12.57
N PRO A 59 -12.73 -1.16 13.06
CA PRO A 59 -14.00 -0.60 12.61
C PRO A 59 -13.94 0.92 12.81
N ARG A 60 -14.33 1.64 11.76
CA ARG A 60 -14.31 3.11 11.75
C ARG A 60 -15.65 3.56 12.35
N PRO A 61 -15.70 4.49 13.31
CA PRO A 61 -16.94 4.90 13.98
C PRO A 61 -18.08 5.42 13.08
N THR A 62 -17.93 5.42 11.76
CA THR A 62 -18.98 5.79 10.79
C THR A 62 -19.67 4.57 10.18
N ASP A 63 -19.28 3.35 10.54
CA ASP A 63 -19.87 2.11 10.01
C ASP A 63 -21.18 1.68 10.72
N TRP A 64 -21.59 2.33 11.81
CA TRP A 64 -22.89 2.11 12.44
C TRP A 64 -24.05 2.90 11.80
N ALA A 65 -23.76 3.89 10.93
CA ALA A 65 -24.80 4.78 10.37
C ALA A 65 -25.54 4.23 9.14
N VAL A 66 -25.27 2.99 8.70
CA VAL A 66 -25.91 2.37 7.52
C VAL A 66 -26.89 1.25 7.91
N ALA A 67 -27.23 1.14 9.19
CA ALA A 67 -28.12 0.09 9.73
C ALA A 67 -29.46 0.61 10.27
N ALA A 68 -29.90 1.82 9.91
CA ALA A 68 -31.20 2.37 10.29
C ALA A 68 -32.13 2.48 9.08
#